data_AF-A0A494Y834-F1
#
_entry.id   AF-A0A494Y834-F1
#
_cell.length_a   1.000
_cell.length_b   1.000
_cell.length_c   1.000
_cell.angle_alpha   90.00
_cell.angle_beta   90.00
_cell.angle_gamma   90.00
#
_symmetry.space_group_name_H-M   'P 1'
#
loop_
_entity.id
_entity.type
_entity.pdbx_description
1 polymer ?
#
loop_
_entity_poly.entity_id
_entity_poly.type
_entity_poly.pdbx_seq_one_letter_code
_entity_poly.pdbx_strand_id
1 'polypeptide(L)'
;MRLKLIANLLGVVMLALAAAPVAQADGAAQNISVYINGSAVTMPAKPYIDKGVTMVPFRAIFDALRLTVAWDKSTQTVEGLNSWTRIKLSVGSGSAKVNGIDMALQTPAEIKNGSIYVPLRFVGEATGNVVKWDAAARRIDIRAGNTLKGQVFNIDGSTVGSGKHVRLFKMDGEELVRAGEVQTSRNGEFHFENLAAGTDYFVQGKWPDDADIGTCWFQFRAYGNCARLTTAPAHQASFQILSPDGIPLFNQLKPLSIAENGSVIDLLDRPVLEYVADQLQDGHTYTVTVNNPLDWSERYTPPEPYTFTYHDGDVIRHQFMMSQLKLSPVQVSGQLTDETGNPLGGFTVKISPDSGTSVVPDVYTKTDGRFAIRGLIPGQSYMLEVKAPRRASHASGKTVFEKPAIGNLMSLSKVITYDGTSLDLGNLKMNRIQMIARIVDGEGNPLNGFSLLQDANGSNAGQTDLLFDGYVAAGGMMEGNTYTWKALSVNFYPINGINFMSTIKSSPAYYTFVYEPGLGEHTFTTIFGDKSISGIVNSKDGRTEVGASVTVEFTNGDSVVRTVTVTSDGNGRYYIPMQANKTGRIYAVSADGMRKSSKIEFDSSLVNTLPGLVLQ
;
A
#
# COMPACT_ATOMS: atom_id res chain seq x y z
N MET A 1 -20.09 -123.55 60.58
CA MET A 1 -20.51 -123.15 59.21
C MET A 1 -20.02 -121.72 59.01
N ARG A 2 -18.96 -121.53 58.20
CA ARG A 2 -18.35 -120.32 57.56
C ARG A 2 -18.43 -118.93 58.25
N LEU A 3 -17.46 -117.99 58.29
CA LEU A 3 -16.00 -117.87 58.08
C LEU A 3 -15.67 -116.33 58.22
N LYS A 4 -14.70 -115.91 59.07
CA LYS A 4 -13.69 -114.79 58.89
C LYS A 4 -14.17 -113.31 58.66
N LEU A 5 -13.48 -112.19 58.97
CA LEU A 5 -12.17 -111.74 59.52
C LEU A 5 -12.28 -110.19 59.77
N ILE A 6 -11.82 -109.59 60.88
CA ILE A 6 -10.56 -108.78 61.13
C ILE A 6 -10.50 -107.26 60.74
N ALA A 7 -9.98 -106.46 61.70
CA ALA A 7 -9.04 -105.30 61.64
C ALA A 7 -9.46 -103.80 61.56
N ASN A 8 -9.20 -103.10 62.69
CA ASN A 8 -8.13 -102.09 62.94
C ASN A 8 -8.12 -100.64 62.35
N LEU A 9 -8.03 -99.69 63.32
CA LEU A 9 -7.05 -98.59 63.54
C LEU A 9 -7.09 -97.21 62.83
N LEU A 10 -7.01 -96.17 63.68
CA LEU A 10 -6.19 -94.93 63.64
C LEU A 10 -6.43 -93.83 62.56
N GLY A 11 -6.48 -92.55 63.01
CA GLY A 11 -5.85 -91.44 62.25
C GLY A 11 -6.63 -90.12 62.12
N VAL A 12 -6.14 -89.10 62.83
CA VAL A 12 -6.39 -87.65 62.73
C VAL A 12 -6.36 -87.11 61.29
N VAL A 13 -7.32 -86.26 60.86
CA VAL A 13 -7.07 -85.22 59.84
C VAL A 13 -7.93 -83.96 60.08
N MET A 14 -7.24 -82.82 60.02
CA MET A 14 -7.65 -81.43 60.22
C MET A 14 -8.76 -80.91 59.31
N LEU A 15 -9.47 -79.90 59.85
CA LEU A 15 -10.26 -78.89 59.16
C LEU A 15 -9.39 -78.15 58.12
N ALA A 16 -9.53 -78.49 56.84
CA ALA A 16 -8.93 -77.71 55.75
C ALA A 16 -9.85 -76.54 55.38
N LEU A 17 -9.48 -75.33 55.79
CA LEU A 17 -9.97 -74.10 55.17
C LEU A 17 -9.58 -74.13 53.69
N ALA A 18 -10.57 -74.16 52.80
CA ALA A 18 -10.35 -73.91 51.39
C ALA A 18 -9.92 -72.44 51.22
N ALA A 19 -8.63 -72.20 51.01
CA ALA A 19 -8.16 -70.94 50.46
C ALA A 19 -8.72 -70.81 49.04
N ALA A 20 -9.71 -69.94 48.86
CA ALA A 20 -10.06 -69.46 47.52
C ALA A 20 -8.80 -68.82 46.91
N PRO A 21 -8.51 -69.05 45.61
CA PRO A 21 -7.46 -68.30 44.95
C PRO A 21 -7.85 -66.83 45.01
N VAL A 22 -7.08 -66.04 45.75
CA VAL A 22 -7.11 -64.58 45.61
C VAL A 22 -6.64 -64.33 44.20
N ALA A 23 -7.58 -64.10 43.28
CA ALA A 23 -7.27 -63.51 42.01
C ALA A 23 -6.56 -62.19 42.32
N GLN A 24 -5.26 -62.15 42.08
CA GLN A 24 -4.53 -60.90 42.01
C GLN A 24 -5.27 -60.07 40.95
N ALA A 25 -5.88 -58.98 41.40
CA ALA A 25 -6.41 -57.97 40.51
C ALA A 25 -5.22 -57.42 39.73
N ASP A 26 -4.99 -57.99 38.55
CA ASP A 26 -4.10 -57.44 37.56
C ASP A 26 -4.61 -56.02 37.28
N GLY A 27 -3.81 -55.03 37.65
CA GLY A 27 -4.21 -53.62 37.62
C GLY A 27 -4.73 -53.26 36.24
N ALA A 28 -6.04 -53.02 36.14
CA ALA A 28 -6.71 -52.69 34.89
C ALA A 28 -5.91 -51.62 34.14
N ALA A 29 -5.41 -51.98 32.96
CA ALA A 29 -4.63 -51.12 32.10
C ALA A 29 -5.32 -49.75 31.98
N GLN A 30 -4.62 -48.71 32.42
CA GLN A 30 -5.21 -47.40 32.59
C GLN A 30 -5.36 -46.72 31.21
N ASN A 31 -6.43 -47.01 30.47
CA ASN A 31 -6.67 -46.41 29.16
C ASN A 31 -7.11 -44.95 29.31
N ILE A 32 -6.22 -44.02 28.98
CA ILE A 32 -6.49 -42.58 28.90
C ILE A 32 -6.80 -42.25 27.44
N SER A 33 -7.93 -41.59 27.18
CA SER A 33 -8.30 -41.13 25.84
C SER A 33 -8.09 -39.62 25.69
N VAL A 34 -7.67 -39.18 24.50
CA VAL A 34 -7.40 -37.77 24.20
C VAL A 34 -8.24 -37.34 23.00
N TYR A 35 -8.93 -36.21 23.13
CA TYR A 35 -9.75 -35.62 22.08
C TYR A 35 -9.31 -34.18 21.81
N ILE A 36 -9.24 -33.79 20.54
CA ILE A 36 -9.05 -32.42 20.11
C ILE A 36 -10.29 -31.99 19.33
N ASN A 37 -11.00 -30.98 19.85
CA ASN A 37 -12.24 -30.46 19.27
C ASN A 37 -13.26 -31.56 18.94
N GLY A 38 -13.43 -32.49 19.88
CA GLY A 38 -14.37 -33.61 19.77
C GLY A 38 -13.86 -34.80 18.95
N SER A 39 -12.72 -34.68 18.26
CA SER A 39 -12.11 -35.77 17.48
C SER A 39 -11.08 -36.54 18.32
N ALA A 40 -11.17 -37.87 18.34
CA ALA A 40 -10.23 -38.71 19.07
C ALA A 40 -8.83 -38.69 18.42
N VAL A 41 -7.79 -38.52 19.23
CA VAL A 41 -6.38 -38.55 18.78
C VAL A 41 -5.85 -39.97 18.92
N THR A 42 -5.38 -40.54 17.81
CA THR A 42 -4.73 -41.86 17.81
C THR A 42 -3.28 -41.71 18.28
N MET A 43 -2.91 -42.44 19.34
CA MET A 43 -1.57 -42.37 19.93
C MET A 43 -0.80 -43.67 19.64
N PRO A 44 0.44 -43.62 19.15
CA PRO A 44 1.25 -44.81 18.86
C PRO A 44 1.71 -45.56 20.11
N ALA A 45 1.68 -44.89 21.27
CA ALA A 45 1.94 -45.49 22.56
C ALA A 45 0.95 -44.94 23.61
N LYS A 46 0.68 -45.73 24.66
CA LYS A 46 -0.35 -45.41 25.65
C LYS A 46 0.05 -44.19 26.48
N PRO A 47 -0.80 -43.17 26.60
CA PRO A 47 -0.62 -42.13 27.61
C PRO A 47 -0.57 -42.73 29.03
N TYR A 48 0.13 -42.09 29.94
CA TYR A 48 0.15 -42.46 31.36
C TYR A 48 0.19 -41.21 32.24
N ILE A 49 -0.04 -41.40 33.53
CA ILE A 49 0.07 -40.33 34.52
C ILE A 49 1.38 -40.53 35.28
N ASP A 50 2.21 -39.50 35.32
CA ASP A 50 3.37 -39.41 36.22
C ASP A 50 3.20 -38.21 37.14
N LYS A 51 3.28 -38.43 38.46
CA LYS A 51 3.13 -37.39 39.50
C LYS A 51 1.92 -36.45 39.31
N GLY A 52 0.80 -36.98 38.81
CA GLY A 52 -0.42 -36.22 38.55
C GLY A 52 -0.46 -35.50 37.18
N VAL A 53 0.58 -35.61 36.37
CA VAL A 53 0.68 -35.04 35.02
C VAL A 53 0.45 -36.14 33.99
N THR A 54 -0.44 -35.90 33.02
CA THR A 54 -0.60 -36.84 31.90
C THR A 54 0.52 -36.65 30.88
N MET A 55 1.26 -37.73 30.63
CA MET A 55 2.35 -37.83 29.69
C MET A 55 1.86 -38.49 28.40
N VAL A 56 2.15 -37.87 27.25
CA VAL A 56 1.73 -38.36 25.93
C VAL A 56 2.87 -38.39 24.92
N PRO A 57 2.83 -39.28 23.90
CA PRO A 57 3.81 -39.27 22.82
C PRO A 57 3.83 -37.93 22.10
N PHE A 58 5.00 -37.27 22.06
CA PHE A 58 5.09 -35.88 21.62
C PHE A 58 4.59 -35.66 20.18
N ARG A 59 4.98 -36.53 19.23
CA ARG A 59 4.63 -36.35 17.82
C ARG A 59 3.11 -36.39 17.61
N ALA A 60 2.42 -37.33 18.24
CA ALA A 60 0.98 -37.47 18.09
C ALA A 60 0.20 -36.27 18.64
N ILE A 61 0.60 -35.72 19.80
CA ILE A 61 -0.07 -34.53 20.33
C ILE A 61 0.29 -33.25 19.56
N PHE A 62 1.55 -33.11 19.12
CA PHE A 62 1.98 -31.93 18.35
C PHE A 62 1.32 -31.89 16.96
N ASP A 63 1.31 -33.02 16.24
CA ASP A 63 0.66 -33.12 14.93
C ASP A 63 -0.84 -32.84 15.04
N ALA A 64 -1.49 -33.39 16.06
CA ALA A 64 -2.93 -33.18 16.28
C ALA A 64 -3.25 -31.72 16.66
N LEU A 65 -2.28 -30.98 17.21
CA LEU A 65 -2.35 -29.53 17.45
C LEU A 65 -1.81 -28.69 16.27
N ARG A 66 -1.55 -29.33 15.11
CA ARG A 66 -1.06 -28.68 13.88
C ARG A 66 0.29 -27.97 14.06
N LEU A 67 1.15 -28.51 14.91
CA LEU A 67 2.56 -28.11 15.01
C LEU A 67 3.39 -28.96 14.05
N THR A 68 4.30 -28.31 13.33
CA THR A 68 5.39 -28.95 12.59
C THR A 68 6.41 -29.46 13.60
N VAL A 69 6.68 -30.77 13.57
CA VAL A 69 7.45 -31.45 14.61
C VAL A 69 8.90 -31.68 14.16
N ALA A 70 9.85 -31.27 14.99
CA ALA A 70 11.26 -31.59 14.85
C ALA A 70 11.80 -32.27 16.12
N TRP A 71 12.79 -33.14 15.94
CA TRP A 71 13.54 -33.77 17.03
C TRP A 71 15.03 -33.63 16.74
N ASP A 72 15.75 -33.00 17.65
CA ASP A 72 17.20 -32.96 17.64
C ASP A 72 17.74 -34.03 18.59
N LYS A 73 18.33 -35.07 17.99
CA LYS A 73 18.91 -36.20 18.73
C LYS A 73 20.15 -35.80 19.53
N SER A 74 20.93 -34.82 19.07
CA SER A 74 22.19 -34.42 19.70
C SER A 74 21.96 -33.66 20.99
N THR A 75 20.96 -32.78 21.00
CA THR A 75 20.57 -31.97 22.17
C THR A 75 19.39 -32.57 22.93
N GLN A 76 18.90 -33.74 22.51
CA GLN A 76 17.69 -34.38 23.02
C GLN A 76 16.50 -33.42 23.16
N THR A 77 16.25 -32.59 22.13
CA THR A 77 15.25 -31.53 22.16
C THR A 77 14.13 -31.79 21.14
N VAL A 78 12.88 -31.83 21.62
CA VAL A 78 11.69 -31.81 20.77
C VAL A 78 11.30 -30.36 20.50
N GLU A 79 11.00 -30.06 19.24
CA GLU A 79 10.50 -28.76 18.81
C GLU A 79 9.18 -28.90 18.06
N GLY A 80 8.26 -27.98 18.33
CA GLY A 80 6.98 -27.85 17.65
C GLY A 80 6.80 -26.45 17.16
N LEU A 81 6.51 -26.29 15.87
CA LEU A 81 6.40 -24.98 15.24
C LEU A 81 5.13 -24.88 14.40
N ASN A 82 4.34 -23.84 14.61
CA ASN A 82 3.41 -23.34 13.59
C ASN A 82 3.71 -21.86 13.33
N SER A 83 2.85 -21.18 12.57
CA SER A 83 3.04 -19.77 12.21
C SER A 83 3.12 -18.81 13.41
N TRP A 84 2.70 -19.24 14.61
CA TRP A 84 2.49 -18.35 15.76
C TRP A 84 3.11 -18.88 17.08
N THR A 85 3.49 -20.15 17.13
CA THR A 85 3.94 -20.82 18.35
C THR A 85 5.12 -21.73 18.04
N ARG A 86 6.21 -21.54 18.78
CA ARG A 86 7.40 -22.38 18.81
C ARG A 86 7.57 -22.94 20.22
N ILE A 87 7.41 -24.24 20.40
CA ILE A 87 7.63 -24.92 21.68
C ILE A 87 8.92 -25.75 21.56
N LYS A 88 9.87 -25.60 22.49
CA LYS A 88 11.06 -26.44 22.63
C LYS A 88 11.08 -27.09 24.01
N LEU A 89 11.16 -28.41 24.07
CA LEU A 89 11.36 -29.14 25.32
C LEU A 89 12.60 -30.03 25.19
N SER A 90 13.53 -29.92 26.14
CA SER A 90 14.67 -30.82 26.24
C SER A 90 14.36 -31.95 27.21
N VAL A 91 14.69 -33.18 26.84
CA VAL A 91 14.47 -34.37 27.68
C VAL A 91 15.20 -34.19 29.02
N GLY A 92 14.50 -34.48 30.11
CA GLY A 92 15.02 -34.35 31.48
C GLY A 92 15.03 -32.93 32.04
N SER A 93 14.75 -31.90 31.23
CA SER A 93 14.69 -30.51 31.70
C SER A 93 13.42 -30.21 32.49
N GLY A 94 13.55 -29.53 33.63
CA GLY A 94 12.42 -28.98 34.40
C GLY A 94 11.80 -27.72 33.78
N SER A 95 12.33 -27.24 32.66
CA SER A 95 11.80 -26.09 31.91
C SER A 95 11.72 -26.39 30.40
N ALA A 96 10.84 -25.65 29.72
CA ALA A 96 10.67 -25.65 28.28
C ALA A 96 10.67 -24.21 27.75
N LYS A 97 10.97 -24.00 26.47
CA LYS A 97 10.85 -22.69 25.83
C LYS A 97 9.58 -22.59 25.00
N VAL A 98 8.76 -21.57 25.24
CA VAL A 98 7.61 -21.22 24.38
C VAL A 98 7.87 -19.85 23.78
N ASN A 99 7.97 -19.77 22.45
CA ASN A 99 8.32 -18.55 21.71
C ASN A 99 9.62 -17.89 22.23
N GLY A 100 10.55 -18.71 22.70
CA GLY A 100 11.84 -18.28 23.24
C GLY A 100 11.86 -18.00 24.75
N ILE A 101 10.71 -18.07 25.43
CA ILE A 101 10.55 -17.79 26.87
C ILE A 101 10.62 -19.08 27.67
N ASP A 102 11.43 -19.12 28.72
CA ASP A 102 11.52 -20.26 29.64
C ASP A 102 10.26 -20.38 30.52
N MET A 103 9.63 -21.54 30.47
CA MET A 103 8.42 -21.90 31.19
C MET A 103 8.71 -23.15 32.03
N ALA A 104 8.32 -23.12 33.31
CA ALA A 104 8.49 -24.26 34.20
C ALA A 104 7.57 -25.42 33.80
N LEU A 105 8.10 -26.64 33.84
CA LEU A 105 7.36 -27.87 33.64
C LEU A 105 7.06 -28.52 35.00
N GLN A 106 5.82 -28.95 35.21
CA GLN A 106 5.47 -29.77 36.38
C GLN A 106 6.17 -31.14 36.35
N THR A 107 6.42 -31.67 35.15
CA THR A 107 7.14 -32.92 34.94
C THR A 107 7.97 -32.78 33.66
N PRO A 108 9.27 -33.12 33.66
CA PRO A 108 10.10 -33.06 32.46
C PRO A 108 9.59 -33.93 31.33
N ALA A 109 9.96 -33.57 30.09
CA ALA A 109 9.86 -34.52 28.98
C ALA A 109 10.79 -35.72 29.24
N GLU A 110 10.37 -36.94 28.90
CA GLU A 110 11.16 -38.15 29.15
C GLU A 110 11.14 -39.13 27.97
N ILE A 111 12.18 -39.96 27.88
CA ILE A 111 12.22 -41.08 26.93
C ILE A 111 11.83 -42.35 27.68
N LYS A 112 10.74 -42.98 27.25
CA LYS A 112 10.22 -44.22 27.85
C LYS A 112 9.87 -45.22 26.76
N ASN A 113 10.43 -46.43 26.86
CA ASN A 113 10.24 -47.51 25.87
C ASN A 113 10.48 -47.06 24.42
N GLY A 114 11.52 -46.26 24.19
CA GLY A 114 11.89 -45.76 22.85
C GLY A 114 11.00 -44.64 22.30
N SER A 115 10.03 -44.14 23.06
CA SER A 115 9.19 -42.98 22.68
C SER A 115 9.46 -41.79 23.59
N ILE A 116 9.42 -40.58 23.03
CA ILE A 116 9.51 -39.34 23.81
C ILE A 116 8.12 -38.93 24.26
N TYR A 117 7.97 -38.75 25.57
CA TYR A 117 6.74 -38.30 26.22
C TYR A 117 6.89 -36.87 26.72
N VAL A 118 5.82 -36.10 26.57
CA VAL A 118 5.73 -34.70 26.99
C VAL A 118 4.47 -34.46 27.84
N PRO A 119 4.48 -33.48 28.76
CA PRO A 119 3.30 -33.10 29.52
C PRO A 119 2.20 -32.58 28.60
N LEU A 120 1.07 -33.30 28.50
CA LEU A 120 0.00 -32.96 27.57
C LEU A 120 -0.56 -31.55 27.84
N ARG A 121 -0.86 -31.26 29.11
CA ARG A 121 -1.49 -29.99 29.49
C ARG A 121 -0.63 -28.80 29.09
N PHE A 122 0.68 -28.88 29.35
CA PHE A 122 1.62 -27.83 28.98
C PHE A 122 1.57 -27.55 27.47
N VAL A 123 1.66 -28.59 26.64
CA VAL A 123 1.65 -28.45 25.18
C VAL A 123 0.30 -27.93 24.68
N GLY A 124 -0.81 -28.46 25.21
CA GLY A 124 -2.16 -28.03 24.86
C GLY A 124 -2.40 -26.56 25.21
N GLU A 125 -2.02 -26.13 26.41
CA GLU A 125 -2.23 -24.75 26.84
C GLU A 125 -1.24 -23.77 26.20
N ALA A 126 0.00 -24.19 25.93
CA ALA A 126 1.00 -23.38 25.21
C ALA A 126 0.59 -23.04 23.77
N THR A 127 -0.34 -23.82 23.19
CA THR A 127 -0.95 -23.53 21.88
C THR A 127 -2.25 -22.73 21.97
N GLY A 128 -2.59 -22.21 23.16
CA GLY A 128 -3.79 -21.40 23.39
C GLY A 128 -5.07 -22.21 23.60
N ASN A 129 -4.98 -23.53 23.73
CA ASN A 129 -6.15 -24.38 23.96
C ASN A 129 -6.47 -24.53 25.45
N VAL A 130 -7.73 -24.84 25.75
CA VAL A 130 -8.17 -25.25 27.08
C VAL A 130 -8.12 -26.78 27.17
N VAL A 131 -7.49 -27.29 28.23
CA VAL A 131 -7.37 -28.73 28.49
C VAL A 131 -8.24 -29.10 29.69
N LYS A 132 -9.26 -29.93 29.46
CA LYS A 132 -10.15 -30.48 30.49
C LYS A 132 -9.90 -31.96 30.70
N TRP A 133 -9.91 -32.38 31.96
CA TRP A 133 -9.82 -33.79 32.36
C TRP A 133 -11.17 -34.24 32.92
N ASP A 134 -11.74 -35.28 32.32
CA ASP A 134 -12.86 -36.03 32.84
C ASP A 134 -12.32 -37.28 33.53
N ALA A 135 -12.33 -37.26 34.86
CA ALA A 135 -11.81 -38.36 35.68
C ALA A 135 -12.66 -39.64 35.58
N ALA A 136 -13.98 -39.51 35.40
CA ALA A 136 -14.90 -40.65 35.32
C ALA A 136 -14.73 -41.38 33.98
N ALA A 137 -14.66 -40.64 32.88
CA ALA A 137 -14.44 -41.19 31.55
C ALA A 137 -12.95 -41.46 31.22
N ARG A 138 -12.03 -41.03 32.10
CA ARG A 138 -10.57 -41.02 31.85
C ARG A 138 -10.22 -40.43 30.49
N ARG A 139 -10.79 -39.27 30.24
CA ARG A 139 -10.80 -38.57 28.96
C ARG A 139 -10.23 -37.17 29.11
N ILE A 140 -9.33 -36.80 28.21
CA ILE A 140 -8.83 -35.45 28.05
C ILE A 140 -9.51 -34.81 26.85
N ASP A 141 -10.15 -33.66 27.06
CA ASP A 141 -10.67 -32.81 26.00
C ASP A 141 -9.80 -31.56 25.87
N ILE A 142 -9.19 -31.39 24.70
CA ILE A 142 -8.51 -30.18 24.29
C ILE A 142 -9.43 -29.45 23.32
N ARG A 143 -9.75 -28.20 23.63
CA ARG A 143 -10.59 -27.36 22.77
C ARG A 143 -9.94 -26.00 22.57
N ALA A 144 -10.21 -25.39 21.42
CA ALA A 144 -9.87 -24.00 21.18
C ALA A 144 -10.30 -23.16 22.39
N GLY A 145 -9.35 -22.44 23.00
CA GLY A 145 -9.69 -21.42 23.98
C GLY A 145 -10.23 -20.19 23.25
N ASN A 146 -11.12 -19.44 23.90
CA ASN A 146 -11.49 -18.08 23.49
C ASN A 146 -10.64 -17.05 24.26
N THR A 147 -9.40 -17.41 24.59
CA THR A 147 -8.55 -16.65 25.50
C THR A 147 -7.25 -16.28 24.81
N LEU A 148 -6.91 -14.99 24.79
CA LEU A 148 -5.56 -14.51 24.51
C LEU A 148 -4.75 -14.57 25.80
N LYS A 149 -3.59 -15.21 25.78
CA LYS A 149 -2.58 -15.11 26.84
C LYS A 149 -1.30 -14.55 26.24
N GLY A 150 -0.68 -13.59 26.92
CA GLY A 150 0.57 -12.98 26.50
C GLY A 150 1.41 -12.53 27.68
N GLN A 151 2.64 -12.11 27.39
CA GLN A 151 3.57 -11.60 28.39
C GLN A 151 4.37 -10.44 27.79
N VAL A 152 4.59 -9.41 28.61
CA VAL A 152 5.29 -8.18 28.21
C VAL A 152 6.76 -8.26 28.66
N PHE A 153 7.66 -7.90 27.75
CA PHE A 153 9.11 -7.89 27.98
C PHE A 153 9.70 -6.51 27.66
N ASN A 154 10.75 -6.16 28.39
CA ASN A 154 11.66 -5.08 28.02
C ASN A 154 12.46 -5.49 26.76
N ILE A 155 13.04 -4.50 26.04
CA ILE A 155 13.96 -4.74 24.90
C ILE A 155 15.07 -5.73 25.26
N ASP A 156 15.61 -5.64 26.47
CA ASP A 156 16.69 -6.52 26.96
C ASP A 156 16.22 -7.96 27.26
N GLY A 157 14.93 -8.24 27.09
CA GLY A 157 14.31 -9.54 27.31
C GLY A 157 13.91 -9.81 28.76
N SER A 158 14.12 -8.88 29.70
CA SER A 158 13.62 -8.98 31.06
C SER A 158 12.10 -8.79 31.12
N THR A 159 11.44 -9.41 32.10
CA THR A 159 9.98 -9.31 32.27
C THR A 159 9.58 -7.94 32.82
N VAL A 160 8.52 -7.35 32.27
CA VAL A 160 7.96 -6.12 32.84
C VAL A 160 7.18 -6.44 34.14
N GLY A 161 7.22 -5.52 35.12
CA GLY A 161 6.52 -5.68 36.39
C GLY A 161 4.98 -5.66 36.27
N SER A 162 4.30 -5.87 37.41
CA SER A 162 2.83 -5.82 37.51
C SER A 162 2.26 -4.43 37.31
N GLY A 163 1.00 -4.38 36.87
CA GLY A 163 0.20 -3.16 36.84
C GLY A 163 0.26 -2.40 35.53
N LYS A 164 1.00 -2.90 34.53
CA LYS A 164 1.00 -2.34 33.19
C LYS A 164 -0.32 -2.62 32.50
N HIS A 165 -0.96 -1.61 31.96
CA HIS A 165 -2.22 -1.74 31.26
C HIS A 165 -1.97 -2.19 29.81
N VAL A 166 -2.58 -3.30 29.45
CA VAL A 166 -2.60 -3.87 28.11
C VAL A 166 -4.01 -3.75 27.57
N ARG A 167 -4.14 -3.13 26.39
CA ARG A 167 -5.42 -2.86 25.73
C ARG A 167 -5.60 -3.76 24.52
N LEU A 168 -6.81 -4.27 24.35
CA LEU A 168 -7.24 -5.06 23.21
C LEU A 168 -8.21 -4.25 22.37
N PHE A 169 -7.99 -4.26 21.06
CA PHE A 169 -8.86 -3.66 20.06
C PHE A 169 -9.25 -4.70 19.02
N LYS A 170 -10.34 -4.47 18.28
CA LYS A 170 -10.79 -5.28 17.14
C LYS A 170 -11.25 -4.37 16.00
N MET A 171 -11.29 -4.89 14.78
CA MET A 171 -12.01 -4.20 13.69
C MET A 171 -13.52 -4.44 13.78
N ASP A 172 -14.30 -3.40 13.58
CA ASP A 172 -15.74 -3.43 13.29
C ASP A 172 -15.98 -2.68 11.97
N GLY A 173 -16.09 -3.42 10.87
CA GLY A 173 -15.99 -2.84 9.52
C GLY A 173 -14.61 -2.22 9.29
N GLU A 174 -14.58 -0.91 9.01
CA GLU A 174 -13.35 -0.13 8.83
C GLU A 174 -12.90 0.60 10.11
N GLU A 175 -13.64 0.46 11.22
CA GLU A 175 -13.34 1.15 12.46
C GLU A 175 -12.64 0.25 13.47
N LEU A 176 -11.64 0.79 14.16
CA LEU A 176 -10.99 0.11 15.27
C LEU A 176 -11.81 0.39 16.55
N VAL A 177 -12.26 -0.64 17.25
CA VAL A 177 -13.00 -0.47 18.51
C VAL A 177 -12.28 -1.16 19.66
N ARG A 178 -12.34 -0.56 20.85
CA ARG A 178 -11.75 -1.14 22.07
C ARG A 178 -12.56 -2.36 22.50
N ALA A 179 -11.91 -3.52 22.54
CA ALA A 179 -12.50 -4.79 22.96
C ALA A 179 -12.23 -5.13 24.44
N GLY A 180 -11.18 -4.56 25.03
CA GLY A 180 -10.88 -4.77 26.46
C GLY A 180 -9.62 -4.06 26.94
N GLU A 181 -9.41 -4.09 28.25
CA GLU A 181 -8.19 -3.62 28.91
C GLU A 181 -7.95 -4.48 30.15
N VAL A 182 -6.71 -4.92 30.36
CA VAL A 182 -6.28 -5.72 31.51
C VAL A 182 -4.95 -5.20 32.03
N GLN A 183 -4.59 -5.55 33.27
CA GLN A 183 -3.28 -5.24 33.82
C GLN A 183 -2.37 -6.47 33.84
N THR A 184 -1.07 -6.26 33.66
CA THR A 184 -0.08 -7.33 33.78
C THR A 184 0.05 -7.83 35.22
N SER A 185 0.28 -9.14 35.36
CA SER A 185 0.69 -9.77 36.61
C SER A 185 2.13 -9.37 36.98
N ARG A 186 2.60 -9.82 38.15
CA ARG A 186 3.99 -9.58 38.62
C ARG A 186 5.07 -10.01 37.64
N ASN A 187 4.76 -10.96 36.77
CA ASN A 187 5.67 -11.49 35.75
C ASN A 187 5.43 -10.89 34.36
N GLY A 188 4.63 -9.82 34.24
CA GLY A 188 4.31 -9.20 32.97
C GLY A 188 3.24 -9.93 32.16
N GLU A 189 2.58 -10.94 32.73
CA GLU A 189 1.59 -11.77 32.03
C GLU A 189 0.23 -11.07 31.96
N PHE A 190 -0.48 -11.21 30.85
CA PHE A 190 -1.84 -10.72 30.68
C PHE A 190 -2.71 -11.76 29.96
N HIS A 191 -4.02 -11.70 30.18
CA HIS A 191 -4.96 -12.51 29.42
C HIS A 191 -6.27 -11.77 29.12
N PHE A 192 -6.86 -12.04 27.95
CA PHE A 192 -8.21 -11.62 27.59
C PHE A 192 -9.05 -12.84 27.33
N GLU A 193 -10.29 -12.86 27.80
CA GLU A 193 -11.23 -13.98 27.63
C GLU A 193 -12.37 -13.63 26.68
N ASN A 194 -13.14 -14.65 26.26
CA ASN A 194 -14.33 -14.53 25.42
C ASN A 194 -14.09 -13.88 24.05
N LEU A 195 -12.91 -14.11 23.46
CA LEU A 195 -12.58 -13.65 22.12
C LEU A 195 -13.34 -14.43 21.04
N ALA A 196 -13.81 -13.70 20.02
CA ALA A 196 -14.55 -14.26 18.90
C ALA A 196 -13.59 -14.88 17.87
N ALA A 197 -13.81 -16.15 17.55
CA ALA A 197 -13.03 -16.84 16.53
C ALA A 197 -13.27 -16.20 15.14
N GLY A 198 -12.19 -15.98 14.39
CA GLY A 198 -12.21 -15.32 13.08
C GLY A 198 -12.10 -13.80 13.14
N THR A 199 -12.03 -13.19 14.32
CA THR A 199 -11.88 -11.74 14.49
C THR A 199 -10.41 -11.33 14.54
N ASP A 200 -10.06 -10.27 13.83
CA ASP A 200 -8.75 -9.62 13.93
C ASP A 200 -8.69 -8.72 15.17
N TYR A 201 -7.70 -9.00 16.02
CA TYR A 201 -7.47 -8.26 17.25
C TYR A 201 -6.09 -7.60 17.25
N PHE A 202 -5.99 -6.50 17.99
CA PHE A 202 -4.78 -5.70 18.17
C PHE A 202 -4.53 -5.51 19.65
N VAL A 203 -3.28 -5.71 20.08
CA VAL A 203 -2.86 -5.46 21.46
C VAL A 203 -1.83 -4.35 21.47
N GLN A 204 -1.97 -3.43 22.43
CA GLN A 204 -0.97 -2.39 22.71
C GLN A 204 -0.99 -2.01 24.19
N GLY A 205 0.06 -1.33 24.66
CA GLY A 205 0.04 -0.68 25.96
C GLY A 205 -0.99 0.44 26.08
N LYS A 206 -1.37 0.79 27.31
CA LYS A 206 -2.10 2.01 27.61
C LYS A 206 -1.22 3.21 27.38
N TRP A 207 -1.65 4.10 26.50
CA TRP A 207 -1.01 5.39 26.37
C TRP A 207 -1.53 6.42 27.38
N PRO A 208 -0.67 7.36 27.84
CA PRO A 208 0.78 7.41 27.61
C PRO A 208 1.58 6.50 28.58
N ASP A 209 0.97 6.08 29.69
CA ASP A 209 1.63 5.46 30.86
C ASP A 209 2.47 4.20 30.55
N ASP A 210 1.98 3.37 29.63
CA ASP A 210 2.53 2.06 29.25
C ASP A 210 2.74 1.97 27.72
N ALA A 211 2.92 3.12 27.06
CA ALA A 211 3.15 3.25 25.63
C ALA A 211 4.47 2.62 25.15
N ASP A 212 5.35 2.21 26.07
CA ASP A 212 6.55 1.44 25.81
C ASP A 212 6.21 0.00 25.38
N ILE A 213 5.00 -0.48 25.67
CA ILE A 213 4.53 -1.79 25.23
C ILE A 213 4.12 -1.69 23.76
N GLY A 214 4.97 -2.20 22.88
CA GLY A 214 4.75 -2.21 21.43
C GLY A 214 3.44 -2.88 20.99
N THR A 215 3.03 -2.60 19.76
CA THR A 215 1.81 -3.12 19.15
C THR A 215 2.02 -4.53 18.58
N CYS A 216 1.04 -5.41 18.77
CA CYS A 216 0.98 -6.69 18.06
C CYS A 216 -0.39 -6.92 17.42
N TRP A 217 -0.37 -7.36 16.17
CA TRP A 217 -1.53 -7.78 15.40
C TRP A 217 -1.63 -9.30 15.37
N PHE A 218 -2.84 -9.83 15.59
CA PHE A 218 -3.15 -11.24 15.35
C PHE A 218 -4.60 -11.44 14.96
N GLN A 219 -4.84 -12.40 14.05
CA GLN A 219 -6.17 -12.92 13.82
C GLN A 219 -6.46 -14.00 14.86
N PHE A 220 -7.47 -13.81 15.70
CA PHE A 220 -7.85 -14.82 16.67
C PHE A 220 -8.51 -15.99 15.96
N ARG A 221 -7.72 -17.02 15.66
CA ARG A 221 -8.18 -18.30 15.13
C ARG A 221 -8.29 -19.29 16.28
N ALA A 222 -9.02 -20.38 16.07
CA ALA A 222 -9.21 -21.46 17.05
C ALA A 222 -7.91 -22.04 17.65
N TYR A 223 -6.72 -21.70 17.11
CA TYR A 223 -5.41 -22.14 17.60
C TYR A 223 -4.37 -21.03 17.37
N GLY A 224 -3.96 -20.29 18.41
CA GLY A 224 -2.79 -19.40 18.39
C GLY A 224 -3.02 -17.97 18.88
N ASN A 225 -2.00 -17.39 19.53
CA ASN A 225 -1.98 -16.06 20.16
C ASN A 225 -0.60 -15.38 20.04
N CYS A 226 -0.57 -14.05 19.95
CA CYS A 226 0.68 -13.26 19.91
C CYS A 226 1.41 -13.27 21.27
N ALA A 227 2.70 -13.59 21.28
CA ALA A 227 3.43 -13.96 22.51
C ALA A 227 4.62 -13.07 22.90
N ARG A 228 4.90 -11.97 22.19
CA ARG A 228 6.00 -11.08 22.59
C ARG A 228 5.79 -9.64 22.14
N LEU A 229 5.80 -8.73 23.10
CA LEU A 229 5.85 -7.28 22.90
C LEU A 229 7.23 -6.80 23.38
N THR A 230 7.84 -5.87 22.65
CA THR A 230 9.16 -5.28 22.95
C THR A 230 9.07 -3.76 23.02
N THR A 231 9.95 -3.12 23.79
CA THR A 231 10.02 -1.65 23.90
C THR A 231 10.65 -0.98 22.67
N ALA A 232 10.51 0.34 22.52
CA ALA A 232 11.03 1.12 21.38
C ALA A 232 12.48 1.59 21.58
N PRO A 233 13.33 1.61 20.53
CA PRO A 233 14.75 2.01 20.60
C PRO A 233 14.98 3.54 20.65
N ALA A 234 16.21 3.96 20.99
CA ALA A 234 16.67 5.36 21.07
C ALA A 234 16.69 6.10 19.71
N HIS A 235 16.71 7.44 19.73
CA HIS A 235 16.59 8.35 18.57
C HIS A 235 15.26 8.28 17.82
N GLN A 236 14.17 8.04 18.55
CA GLN A 236 12.83 7.93 18.00
C GLN A 236 11.85 8.80 18.77
N ALA A 237 10.92 9.39 18.03
CA ALA A 237 9.69 9.95 18.59
C ALA A 237 8.51 9.15 18.07
N SER A 238 7.53 8.90 18.95
CA SER A 238 6.31 8.21 18.56
C SER A 238 5.04 9.00 18.80
N PHE A 239 4.09 8.80 17.90
CA PHE A 239 2.90 9.62 17.78
C PHE A 239 1.67 8.73 17.58
N GLN A 240 0.59 9.08 18.27
CA GLN A 240 -0.73 8.49 18.04
C GLN A 240 -1.75 9.55 17.64
N ILE A 241 -2.65 9.20 16.74
CA ILE A 241 -3.82 10.01 16.40
C ILE A 241 -5.03 9.31 17.00
N LEU A 242 -5.85 10.04 17.76
CA LEU A 242 -6.99 9.52 18.49
C LEU A 242 -8.28 10.17 17.98
N SER A 243 -9.37 9.40 17.96
CA SER A 243 -10.72 9.92 17.84
C SER A 243 -11.06 10.80 19.07
N PRO A 244 -12.14 11.59 19.00
CA PRO A 244 -12.63 12.36 20.15
C PRO A 244 -12.94 11.51 21.39
N ASP A 245 -13.24 10.23 21.18
CA ASP A 245 -13.52 9.25 22.24
C ASP A 245 -12.25 8.53 22.74
N GLY A 246 -11.07 8.98 22.31
CA GLY A 246 -9.77 8.45 22.74
C GLY A 246 -9.42 7.08 22.14
N ILE A 247 -10.02 6.73 20.99
CA ILE A 247 -9.74 5.51 20.26
C ILE A 247 -8.67 5.80 19.21
N PRO A 248 -7.55 5.04 19.14
CA PRO A 248 -6.56 5.24 18.10
C PRO A 248 -7.16 5.08 16.71
N LEU A 249 -6.90 6.05 15.84
CA LEU A 249 -7.32 6.03 14.44
C LEU A 249 -6.21 5.44 13.58
N PHE A 250 -6.58 4.62 12.62
CA PHE A 250 -5.66 4.03 11.64
C PHE A 250 -6.03 4.42 10.22
N ASN A 251 -5.01 4.67 9.41
CA ASN A 251 -5.14 4.82 7.97
C ASN A 251 -3.84 4.39 7.26
N GLN A 252 -3.96 3.67 6.15
CA GLN A 252 -2.83 3.15 5.37
C GLN A 252 -1.99 4.24 4.69
N LEU A 253 -2.54 5.44 4.50
CA LEU A 253 -1.87 6.57 3.87
C LEU A 253 -0.93 7.32 4.83
N LYS A 254 -0.75 6.85 6.07
CA LYS A 254 0.08 7.50 7.11
C LYS A 254 -0.25 9.00 7.24
N PRO A 255 -1.40 9.35 7.84
CA PRO A 255 -1.92 10.71 7.94
C PRO A 255 -1.16 11.59 8.95
N LEU A 256 0.15 11.44 9.04
CA LEU A 256 1.03 12.22 9.88
C LEU A 256 2.30 12.52 9.08
N SER A 257 2.70 13.79 9.05
CA SER A 257 3.98 14.22 8.48
C SER A 257 4.82 14.92 9.52
N ILE A 258 6.10 14.62 9.55
CA ILE A 258 7.08 15.30 10.40
C ILE A 258 8.06 16.01 9.48
N ALA A 259 8.29 17.29 9.73
CA ALA A 259 9.18 18.10 8.94
C ALA A 259 10.16 18.89 9.80
N GLU A 260 11.39 18.99 9.32
CA GLU A 260 12.41 19.89 9.83
C GLU A 260 12.67 20.97 8.78
N ASN A 261 12.52 22.25 9.14
CA ASN A 261 12.70 23.37 8.20
C ASN A 261 11.93 23.20 6.86
N GLY A 262 10.76 22.58 6.90
CA GLY A 262 9.92 22.30 5.73
C GLY A 262 10.28 21.04 4.93
N SER A 263 11.37 20.35 5.26
CA SER A 263 11.74 19.07 4.66
C SER A 263 11.12 17.91 5.44
N VAL A 264 10.31 17.08 4.77
CA VAL A 264 9.62 15.94 5.39
C VAL A 264 10.60 14.81 5.67
N ILE A 265 10.48 14.20 6.84
CA ILE A 265 11.24 13.04 7.29
C ILE A 265 10.35 11.80 7.18
N ASP A 266 10.93 10.70 6.72
CA ASP A 266 10.21 9.44 6.57
C ASP A 266 9.81 8.84 7.92
N LEU A 267 8.60 8.26 7.97
CA LEU A 267 8.14 7.49 9.11
C LEU A 267 8.47 6.02 8.91
N LEU A 268 8.96 5.38 9.97
CA LEU A 268 9.18 3.94 10.00
C LEU A 268 7.88 3.19 9.67
N ASP A 269 8.02 2.07 8.96
CA ASP A 269 6.91 1.16 8.68
C ASP A 269 6.65 0.28 9.90
N ARG A 270 5.90 0.83 10.87
CA ARG A 270 5.51 0.22 12.15
C ARG A 270 4.03 -0.18 12.13
N PRO A 271 3.57 -1.01 13.09
CA PRO A 271 2.18 -1.44 13.10
C PRO A 271 1.23 -0.25 13.36
N VAL A 272 0.33 -0.02 12.41
CA VAL A 272 -1.07 0.45 12.46
C VAL A 272 -1.51 1.52 13.49
N LEU A 273 -1.10 1.46 14.75
CA LEU A 273 -1.56 2.31 15.86
C LEU A 273 -0.50 3.29 16.38
N GLU A 274 0.71 3.27 15.81
CA GLU A 274 1.83 4.12 16.22
C GLU A 274 2.61 4.58 14.99
N TYR A 275 2.77 5.90 14.85
CA TYR A 275 3.65 6.51 13.87
C TYR A 275 4.99 6.79 14.54
N VAL A 276 6.09 6.32 13.96
CA VAL A 276 7.42 6.47 14.55
C VAL A 276 8.32 7.19 13.56
N ALA A 277 8.86 8.34 13.98
CA ALA A 277 9.99 8.96 13.31
C ALA A 277 11.27 8.44 13.94
N ASP A 278 12.26 8.13 13.11
CA ASP A 278 13.61 7.81 13.52
C ASP A 278 14.61 8.84 12.98
N GLN A 279 15.88 8.71 13.38
CA GLN A 279 16.98 9.60 12.96
C GLN A 279 16.83 11.06 13.42
N LEU A 280 16.15 11.30 14.55
CA LEU A 280 16.08 12.65 15.13
C LEU A 280 17.46 13.08 15.66
N GLN A 281 17.78 14.36 15.48
CA GLN A 281 19.06 14.97 15.86
C GLN A 281 18.91 15.82 17.11
N ASP A 282 19.85 15.67 18.05
CA ASP A 282 19.87 16.43 19.31
C ASP A 282 19.87 17.95 19.07
N GLY A 283 18.94 18.65 19.71
CA GLY A 283 18.75 20.10 19.60
C GLY A 283 17.94 20.57 18.39
N HIS A 284 17.49 19.67 17.51
CA HIS A 284 16.72 20.04 16.31
C HIS A 284 15.22 20.14 16.62
N THR A 285 14.52 21.01 15.88
CA THR A 285 13.09 21.27 16.06
C THR A 285 12.28 20.73 14.89
N TYR A 286 11.24 19.97 15.22
CA TYR A 286 10.41 19.24 14.28
C TYR A 286 8.96 19.72 14.36
N THR A 287 8.33 19.90 13.20
CA THR A 287 6.90 20.21 13.08
C THR A 287 6.13 18.95 12.70
N VAL A 288 5.16 18.58 13.51
CA VAL A 288 4.23 17.48 13.30
C VAL A 288 2.93 18.05 12.74
N THR A 289 2.47 17.52 11.62
CA THR A 289 1.17 17.86 11.03
C THR A 289 0.35 16.59 10.88
N VAL A 290 -0.87 16.61 11.43
CA VAL A 290 -1.85 15.55 11.22
C VAL A 290 -2.62 15.86 9.94
N ASN A 291 -2.41 15.02 8.93
CA ASN A 291 -3.16 15.08 7.68
C ASN A 291 -4.54 14.46 7.89
N ASN A 292 -5.58 14.95 7.19
CA ASN A 292 -6.94 14.46 7.35
C ASN A 292 -7.41 13.68 6.12
N PRO A 293 -7.20 12.35 6.05
CA PRO A 293 -7.60 11.54 4.91
C PRO A 293 -9.13 11.47 4.79
N LEU A 294 -9.65 11.12 3.60
CA LEU A 294 -11.08 11.26 3.28
C LEU A 294 -12.01 10.58 4.30
N ASP A 295 -11.70 9.33 4.65
CA ASP A 295 -12.41 8.49 5.62
C ASP A 295 -12.44 9.12 7.02
N TRP A 296 -11.49 9.99 7.36
CA TRP A 296 -11.51 10.74 8.62
C TRP A 296 -12.17 12.10 8.45
N SER A 297 -12.00 12.76 7.30
CA SER A 297 -12.46 14.11 7.02
C SER A 297 -13.97 14.31 7.02
N GLU A 298 -14.75 13.22 6.96
CA GLU A 298 -16.21 13.25 7.11
C GLU A 298 -16.68 13.17 8.57
N ARG A 299 -15.78 12.82 9.50
CA ARG A 299 -16.08 12.56 10.91
C ARG A 299 -15.30 13.46 11.87
N TYR A 300 -14.10 13.87 11.49
CA TYR A 300 -13.16 14.53 12.39
C TYR A 300 -12.39 15.70 11.76
N THR A 301 -11.97 16.64 12.62
CA THR A 301 -11.05 17.74 12.28
C THR A 301 -9.70 17.50 12.95
N PRO A 302 -8.56 17.61 12.22
CA PRO A 302 -7.23 17.44 12.79
C PRO A 302 -6.88 18.60 13.73
N PRO A 303 -5.98 18.39 14.70
CA PRO A 303 -5.45 19.47 15.51
C PRO A 303 -4.50 20.37 14.70
N GLU A 304 -4.26 21.58 15.22
CA GLU A 304 -3.25 22.49 14.67
C GLU A 304 -1.85 21.84 14.66
N PRO A 305 -0.96 22.23 13.71
CA PRO A 305 0.42 21.74 13.69
C PRO A 305 1.13 21.97 15.03
N TYR A 306 1.90 20.97 15.44
CA TYR A 306 2.59 20.95 16.72
C TYR A 306 4.11 20.87 16.53
N THR A 307 4.86 21.69 17.25
CA THR A 307 6.33 21.71 17.18
C THR A 307 6.96 21.21 18.47
N PHE A 308 8.02 20.42 18.37
CA PHE A 308 8.85 20.01 19.51
C PHE A 308 10.34 20.02 19.16
N THR A 309 11.19 20.22 20.16
CA THR A 309 12.66 20.08 20.05
C THR A 309 13.05 18.75 20.65
N TYR A 310 13.88 17.97 19.94
CA TYR A 310 14.35 16.67 20.41
C TYR A 310 15.71 16.82 21.12
N HIS A 311 15.89 16.15 22.26
CA HIS A 311 17.21 15.97 22.87
C HIS A 311 17.60 14.49 23.03
N ASP A 312 18.89 14.21 22.97
CA ASP A 312 19.38 12.84 23.08
C ASP A 312 19.05 12.20 24.43
N GLY A 313 18.42 11.04 24.38
CA GLY A 313 17.88 10.33 25.56
C GLY A 313 16.43 10.67 25.87
N ASP A 314 15.83 11.64 25.18
CA ASP A 314 14.40 11.92 25.32
C ASP A 314 13.56 10.76 24.78
N VAL A 315 12.53 10.40 25.55
CA VAL A 315 11.46 9.53 25.09
C VAL A 315 10.29 10.42 24.70
N ILE A 316 10.20 10.76 23.42
CA ILE A 316 9.15 11.65 22.91
C ILE A 316 7.92 10.83 22.51
N ARG A 317 6.79 11.09 23.20
CA ARG A 317 5.51 10.42 23.00
C ARG A 317 4.37 11.42 22.99
N HIS A 318 3.73 11.60 21.84
CA HIS A 318 2.63 12.54 21.69
C HIS A 318 1.34 11.88 21.24
N GLN A 319 0.22 12.44 21.72
CA GLN A 319 -1.11 12.08 21.28
C GLN A 319 -1.79 13.29 20.66
N PHE A 320 -2.37 13.08 19.49
CA PHE A 320 -3.14 14.07 18.76
C PHE A 320 -4.60 13.65 18.76
N MET A 321 -5.41 14.35 19.53
CA MET A 321 -6.83 14.11 19.56
C MET A 321 -7.49 14.88 18.42
N MET A 322 -8.15 14.15 17.53
CA MET A 322 -9.05 14.74 16.55
C MET A 322 -10.28 15.30 17.27
N SER A 323 -10.87 16.36 16.73
CA SER A 323 -12.14 16.89 17.24
C SER A 323 -13.32 16.39 16.40
N GLN A 324 -14.51 16.26 17.01
CA GLN A 324 -15.74 15.94 16.29
C GLN A 324 -15.97 17.00 15.21
N LEU A 325 -16.18 16.57 13.98
CA LEU A 325 -16.38 17.47 12.86
C LEU A 325 -17.72 18.20 13.02
N LYS A 326 -17.67 19.50 13.28
CA LYS A 326 -18.81 20.39 13.01
C LYS A 326 -18.84 20.64 11.51
N LEU A 327 -19.57 19.81 10.77
CA LEU A 327 -19.68 19.92 9.32
C LEU A 327 -20.24 21.29 8.91
N SER A 328 -19.43 22.07 8.19
CA SER A 328 -19.98 23.03 7.24
C SER A 328 -20.74 22.27 6.14
N PRO A 329 -21.86 22.81 5.63
CA PRO A 329 -22.63 22.16 4.56
C PRO A 329 -21.75 21.89 3.33
N VAL A 330 -22.08 20.83 2.57
CA VAL A 330 -21.40 20.52 1.31
C VAL A 330 -21.56 21.68 0.35
N GLN A 331 -20.43 22.22 -0.12
CA GLN A 331 -20.41 23.39 -1.00
C GLN A 331 -20.30 22.99 -2.46
N VAL A 332 -19.46 22.00 -2.77
CA VAL A 332 -19.36 21.44 -4.13
C VAL A 332 -19.38 19.92 -4.04
N SER A 333 -20.05 19.26 -4.98
CA SER A 333 -20.07 17.80 -5.08
C SER A 333 -20.02 17.35 -6.54
N GLY A 334 -19.78 16.06 -6.76
CA GLY A 334 -19.85 15.45 -8.09
C GLY A 334 -19.51 13.96 -8.03
N GLN A 335 -19.50 13.33 -9.20
CA GLN A 335 -19.14 11.91 -9.35
C GLN A 335 -18.13 11.74 -10.48
N LEU A 336 -17.01 11.10 -10.20
CA LEU A 336 -15.97 10.81 -11.18
C LEU A 336 -16.24 9.48 -11.86
N THR A 337 -16.21 9.47 -13.19
CA THR A 337 -16.42 8.26 -13.99
C THR A 337 -15.38 8.11 -15.10
N ASP A 338 -15.17 6.89 -15.57
CA ASP A 338 -14.45 6.63 -16.83
C ASP A 338 -15.31 7.00 -18.04
N GLU A 339 -14.78 6.82 -19.26
CA GLU A 339 -15.50 7.24 -20.45
C GLU A 339 -16.77 6.43 -20.78
N THR A 340 -16.97 5.30 -20.10
CA THR A 340 -18.13 4.41 -20.23
C THR A 340 -19.17 4.63 -19.12
N GLY A 341 -18.86 5.49 -18.14
CA GLY A 341 -19.72 5.81 -17.01
C GLY A 341 -19.46 4.96 -15.76
N ASN A 342 -18.41 4.13 -15.74
CA ASN A 342 -18.05 3.38 -14.54
C ASN A 342 -17.47 4.33 -13.48
N PRO A 343 -17.87 4.21 -12.21
CA PRO A 343 -17.34 5.05 -11.15
C PRO A 343 -15.85 4.83 -10.92
N LEU A 344 -15.13 5.92 -10.66
CA LEU A 344 -13.69 5.92 -10.39
C LEU A 344 -13.43 6.34 -8.94
N GLY A 345 -13.14 5.37 -8.07
CA GLY A 345 -12.83 5.61 -6.65
C GLY A 345 -11.34 5.65 -6.32
N GLY A 346 -10.99 6.36 -5.24
CA GLY A 346 -9.62 6.52 -4.76
C GLY A 346 -8.78 7.58 -5.51
N PHE A 347 -9.40 8.34 -6.41
CA PHE A 347 -8.74 9.44 -7.13
C PHE A 347 -8.72 10.71 -6.28
N THR A 348 -7.59 11.41 -6.29
CA THR A 348 -7.43 12.72 -5.66
C THR A 348 -8.04 13.81 -6.53
N VAL A 349 -9.02 14.53 -5.98
CA VAL A 349 -9.61 15.77 -6.46
C VAL A 349 -8.97 16.92 -5.68
N LYS A 350 -7.95 17.52 -6.26
CA LYS A 350 -7.29 18.70 -5.75
C LYS A 350 -8.10 19.94 -6.12
N ILE A 351 -8.21 20.89 -5.20
CA ILE A 351 -8.82 22.18 -5.49
C ILE A 351 -7.94 23.32 -4.98
N SER A 352 -7.57 24.24 -5.87
CA SER A 352 -6.69 25.37 -5.56
C SER A 352 -7.34 26.68 -6.01
N PRO A 353 -7.33 27.74 -5.19
CA PRO A 353 -7.76 29.06 -5.63
C PRO A 353 -6.85 29.54 -6.76
N ASP A 354 -7.44 30.25 -7.73
CA ASP A 354 -6.69 30.85 -8.84
C ASP A 354 -5.64 31.88 -8.35
N SER A 355 -5.82 32.43 -7.15
CA SER A 355 -4.89 33.34 -6.48
C SER A 355 -3.68 32.66 -5.82
N GLY A 356 -3.58 31.32 -5.85
CA GLY A 356 -2.40 30.55 -5.43
C GLY A 356 -2.07 30.53 -3.93
N THR A 357 -2.85 31.18 -3.08
CA THR A 357 -2.48 31.53 -1.69
C THR A 357 -3.30 30.84 -0.60
N SER A 358 -4.19 29.90 -0.95
CA SER A 358 -4.90 29.08 0.05
C SER A 358 -4.88 27.60 -0.32
N VAL A 359 -4.61 26.73 0.65
CA VAL A 359 -4.63 25.28 0.48
C VAL A 359 -6.00 24.80 0.95
N VAL A 360 -6.88 24.47 0.01
CA VAL A 360 -8.06 23.64 0.34
C VAL A 360 -7.55 22.20 0.43
N PRO A 361 -7.97 21.43 1.45
CA PRO A 361 -7.56 20.03 1.56
C PRO A 361 -7.90 19.24 0.29
N ASP A 362 -7.00 18.37 -0.13
CA ASP A 362 -7.25 17.42 -1.21
C ASP A 362 -8.42 16.50 -0.84
N VAL A 363 -9.37 16.35 -1.75
CA VAL A 363 -10.53 15.46 -1.58
C VAL A 363 -10.26 14.18 -2.35
N TYR A 364 -10.80 13.05 -1.91
CA TYR A 364 -10.72 11.80 -2.66
C TYR A 364 -12.11 11.35 -3.10
N THR A 365 -12.18 10.63 -4.21
CA THR A 365 -13.42 10.00 -4.67
C THR A 365 -13.70 8.71 -3.90
N LYS A 366 -14.96 8.51 -3.51
CA LYS A 366 -15.45 7.27 -2.90
C LYS A 366 -15.43 6.11 -3.91
N THR A 367 -15.66 4.88 -3.46
CA THR A 367 -15.74 3.70 -4.33
C THR A 367 -16.80 3.82 -5.44
N ASP A 368 -17.85 4.61 -5.21
CA ASP A 368 -18.87 4.95 -6.21
C ASP A 368 -18.51 6.20 -7.04
N GLY A 369 -17.28 6.71 -6.94
CA GLY A 369 -16.78 7.88 -7.66
C GLY A 369 -17.22 9.21 -7.07
N ARG A 370 -18.10 9.25 -6.06
CA ARG A 370 -18.60 10.51 -5.51
C ARG A 370 -17.55 11.25 -4.69
N PHE A 371 -17.56 12.57 -4.74
CA PHE A 371 -16.73 13.44 -3.91
C PHE A 371 -17.53 14.66 -3.42
N ALA A 372 -17.06 15.27 -2.33
CA ALA A 372 -17.66 16.46 -1.74
C ALA A 372 -16.58 17.40 -1.20
N ILE A 373 -16.69 18.68 -1.52
CA ILE A 373 -15.75 19.75 -1.19
C ILE A 373 -16.44 20.74 -0.24
N ARG A 374 -15.68 21.21 0.75
CA ARG A 374 -16.08 22.17 1.79
C ARG A 374 -14.91 23.15 2.04
N GLY A 375 -15.19 24.28 2.70
CA GLY A 375 -14.20 25.32 3.00
C GLY A 375 -13.94 26.32 1.87
N LEU A 376 -14.81 26.42 0.86
CA LEU A 376 -14.73 27.38 -0.23
C LEU A 376 -15.31 28.75 0.18
N ILE A 377 -14.68 29.80 -0.33
CA ILE A 377 -15.03 31.20 -0.10
C ILE A 377 -15.97 31.64 -1.24
N PRO A 378 -17.19 32.14 -0.94
CA PRO A 378 -18.08 32.69 -1.96
C PRO A 378 -17.43 33.82 -2.77
N GLY A 379 -17.66 33.83 -4.09
CA GLY A 379 -17.10 34.80 -5.03
C GLY A 379 -15.69 34.47 -5.54
N GLN A 380 -15.07 33.39 -5.06
CA GLN A 380 -13.73 32.97 -5.46
C GLN A 380 -13.78 31.91 -6.58
N SER A 381 -12.85 32.01 -7.54
CA SER A 381 -12.59 30.98 -8.55
C SER A 381 -11.52 29.99 -8.08
N TYR A 382 -11.76 28.72 -8.38
CA TYR A 382 -10.94 27.59 -8.03
C TYR A 382 -10.65 26.72 -9.25
N MET A 383 -9.43 26.21 -9.35
CA MET A 383 -9.06 25.13 -10.25
C MET A 383 -9.27 23.79 -9.54
N LEU A 384 -10.17 22.98 -10.07
CA LEU A 384 -10.34 21.57 -9.70
C LEU A 384 -9.44 20.73 -10.61
N GLU A 385 -8.55 19.94 -10.04
CA GLU A 385 -7.68 18.99 -10.74
C GLU A 385 -7.90 17.57 -10.22
N VAL A 386 -8.12 16.61 -11.12
CA VAL A 386 -8.14 15.19 -10.80
C VAL A 386 -7.00 14.53 -11.54
N LYS A 387 -5.96 14.11 -10.82
CA LYS A 387 -4.80 13.43 -11.40
C LYS A 387 -5.00 11.93 -11.34
N ALA A 388 -4.73 11.25 -12.45
CA ALA A 388 -4.65 9.80 -12.42
C ALA A 388 -3.45 9.38 -11.55
N PRO A 389 -3.57 8.35 -10.69
CA PRO A 389 -2.45 7.88 -9.88
C PRO A 389 -1.33 7.39 -10.81
N ARG A 390 -0.20 8.09 -10.81
CA ARG A 390 0.97 7.74 -11.63
C ARG A 390 1.91 6.86 -10.81
N ARG A 391 2.38 5.75 -11.38
CA ARG A 391 3.48 4.98 -10.80
C ARG A 391 4.78 5.74 -11.05
N ALA A 392 5.46 6.16 -9.98
CA ALA A 392 6.82 6.66 -10.05
C ALA A 392 7.77 5.51 -9.65
N SER A 393 8.62 5.06 -10.58
CA SER A 393 9.68 4.11 -10.25
C SER A 393 10.81 4.85 -9.53
N HIS A 394 11.01 4.54 -8.25
CA HIS A 394 12.15 5.05 -7.47
C HIS A 394 13.35 4.10 -7.62
N ALA A 395 13.83 3.94 -8.85
CA ALA A 395 15.10 3.25 -9.06
C ALA A 395 16.24 4.28 -8.87
N SER A 396 17.06 4.11 -7.83
CA SER A 396 18.37 4.77 -7.66
C SER A 396 18.40 6.30 -7.43
N GLY A 397 17.38 6.90 -6.79
CA GLY A 397 17.42 8.32 -6.40
C GLY A 397 17.28 9.30 -7.58
N LYS A 398 16.90 8.83 -8.76
CA LYS A 398 16.40 9.66 -9.87
C LYS A 398 14.94 9.33 -10.12
N THR A 399 14.07 10.33 -10.10
CA THR A 399 12.70 10.21 -10.60
C THR A 399 12.77 10.00 -12.11
N VAL A 400 12.60 8.77 -12.57
CA VAL A 400 12.44 8.47 -13.99
C VAL A 400 10.96 8.58 -14.31
N PHE A 401 10.59 9.56 -15.13
CA PHE A 401 9.23 9.68 -15.64
C PHE A 401 9.07 8.67 -16.79
N GLU A 402 8.24 7.65 -16.59
CA GLU A 402 7.93 6.68 -17.63
C GLU A 402 7.05 7.30 -18.72
N LYS A 403 7.28 6.88 -19.96
CA LYS A 403 6.44 7.23 -21.11
C LYS A 403 4.98 6.87 -20.80
N PRO A 404 4.00 7.77 -21.04
CA PRO A 404 2.59 7.46 -20.88
C PRO A 404 2.17 6.25 -21.72
N ALA A 405 1.31 5.40 -21.19
CA ALA A 405 0.73 4.28 -21.93
C ALA A 405 -0.65 4.65 -22.50
N ILE A 406 -0.89 4.26 -23.75
CA ILE A 406 -2.22 4.29 -24.36
C ILE A 406 -3.15 3.44 -23.49
N GLY A 407 -4.37 3.92 -23.27
CA GLY A 407 -5.36 3.28 -22.40
C GLY A 407 -5.29 3.69 -20.93
N ASN A 408 -4.24 4.39 -20.47
CA ASN A 408 -4.26 4.98 -19.11
C ASN A 408 -5.24 6.16 -19.04
N LEU A 409 -5.78 6.46 -17.86
CA LEU A 409 -6.66 7.62 -17.66
C LEU A 409 -5.88 8.93 -17.72
N MET A 410 -6.46 9.95 -18.36
CA MET A 410 -5.90 11.30 -18.42
C MET A 410 -6.34 12.17 -17.25
N SER A 411 -5.46 13.08 -16.81
CA SER A 411 -5.77 14.03 -15.73
C SER A 411 -6.81 15.05 -16.16
N LEU A 412 -7.84 15.27 -15.34
CA LEU A 412 -8.93 16.23 -15.58
C LEU A 412 -8.64 17.55 -14.86
N SER A 413 -8.85 18.68 -15.53
CA SER A 413 -8.82 20.01 -14.89
C SER A 413 -10.05 20.83 -15.28
N LYS A 414 -10.64 21.53 -14.32
CA LYS A 414 -11.85 22.35 -14.51
C LYS A 414 -11.82 23.57 -13.59
N VAL A 415 -12.06 24.76 -14.14
CA VAL A 415 -12.28 25.96 -13.33
C VAL A 415 -13.72 25.98 -12.84
N ILE A 416 -13.92 26.24 -11.55
CA ILE A 416 -15.23 26.46 -10.93
C ILE A 416 -15.22 27.79 -10.19
N THR A 417 -16.33 28.52 -10.25
CA THR A 417 -16.54 29.73 -9.43
C THR A 417 -17.61 29.39 -8.40
N TYR A 418 -17.26 29.49 -7.12
CA TYR A 418 -18.19 29.18 -6.04
C TYR A 418 -18.92 30.45 -5.61
N ASP A 419 -20.24 30.50 -5.75
CA ASP A 419 -21.05 31.70 -5.48
C ASP A 419 -21.62 31.76 -4.06
N GLY A 420 -21.37 30.73 -3.24
CA GLY A 420 -21.95 30.60 -1.90
C GLY A 420 -23.11 29.61 -1.80
N THR A 421 -23.60 29.09 -2.93
CA THR A 421 -24.64 28.05 -2.99
C THR A 421 -24.05 26.68 -3.29
N SER A 422 -24.74 25.62 -2.84
CA SER A 422 -24.28 24.25 -3.09
C SER A 422 -24.30 23.95 -4.59
N LEU A 423 -23.16 23.48 -5.11
CA LEU A 423 -22.94 23.20 -6.53
C LEU A 423 -22.71 21.70 -6.76
N ASP A 424 -23.56 21.06 -7.56
CA ASP A 424 -23.33 19.71 -8.06
C ASP A 424 -22.73 19.77 -9.47
N LEU A 425 -21.54 19.20 -9.63
CA LEU A 425 -20.81 19.14 -10.89
C LEU A 425 -21.27 17.99 -11.78
N GLY A 426 -22.15 17.11 -11.29
CA GLY A 426 -22.61 15.91 -11.98
C GLY A 426 -21.48 14.93 -12.25
N ASN A 427 -21.57 14.23 -13.39
CA ASN A 427 -20.56 13.26 -13.80
C ASN A 427 -19.36 13.97 -14.45
N LEU A 428 -18.22 13.90 -13.77
CA LEU A 428 -16.92 14.31 -14.29
C LEU A 428 -16.26 13.11 -14.97
N LYS A 429 -16.16 13.17 -16.30
CA LYS A 429 -15.66 12.09 -17.14
C LYS A 429 -14.15 12.20 -17.34
N MET A 430 -13.39 11.19 -16.91
CA MET A 430 -11.97 11.04 -17.28
C MET A 430 -11.86 10.18 -18.53
N ASN A 431 -11.21 10.68 -19.57
CA ASN A 431 -11.00 9.92 -20.80
C ASN A 431 -9.67 9.17 -20.73
N ARG A 432 -9.61 7.99 -21.33
CA ARG A 432 -8.33 7.30 -21.58
C ARG A 432 -7.48 8.00 -22.63
N ILE A 433 -6.17 7.86 -22.49
CA ILE A 433 -5.16 8.25 -23.48
C ILE A 433 -5.41 7.42 -24.74
N GLN A 434 -5.75 8.09 -25.82
CA GLN A 434 -5.93 7.48 -27.13
C GLN A 434 -4.72 7.71 -28.03
N MET A 435 -4.01 8.81 -27.80
CA MET A 435 -2.80 9.17 -28.53
C MET A 435 -1.77 9.77 -27.60
N ILE A 436 -0.50 9.46 -27.86
CA ILE A 436 0.63 10.10 -27.20
C ILE A 436 1.50 10.79 -28.25
N ALA A 437 2.11 11.90 -27.84
CA ALA A 437 3.14 12.54 -28.63
C ALA A 437 4.29 13.03 -27.77
N ARG A 438 5.43 13.25 -28.40
CA ARG A 438 6.58 13.88 -27.75
C ARG A 438 6.92 15.17 -28.47
N ILE A 439 7.05 16.25 -27.70
CA ILE A 439 7.55 17.54 -28.15
C ILE A 439 9.06 17.49 -28.04
N VAL A 440 9.74 17.61 -29.19
CA VAL A 440 11.19 17.58 -29.28
C VAL A 440 11.72 18.75 -30.07
N ASP A 441 12.96 19.14 -29.81
CA ASP A 441 13.67 20.11 -30.64
C ASP A 441 14.09 19.52 -32.00
N GLY A 442 14.81 20.32 -32.80
CA GLY A 442 15.32 19.87 -34.10
C GLY A 442 16.36 18.74 -34.05
N GLU A 443 16.93 18.45 -32.88
CA GLU A 443 17.89 17.37 -32.60
C GLU A 443 17.22 16.13 -31.98
N GLY A 444 15.94 16.24 -31.59
CA GLY A 444 15.22 15.17 -30.90
C GLY A 444 15.29 15.25 -29.37
N ASN A 445 15.85 16.33 -28.80
CA ASN A 445 15.87 16.54 -27.36
C ASN A 445 14.46 16.92 -26.87
N PRO A 446 13.99 16.35 -25.75
CA PRO A 446 12.65 16.59 -25.22
C PRO A 446 12.45 18.00 -24.70
N LEU A 447 11.26 18.57 -24.95
CA LEU A 447 10.91 19.93 -24.57
C LEU A 447 9.64 20.01 -23.76
N ASN A 448 9.66 20.83 -22.71
CA ASN A 448 8.44 21.16 -21.97
C ASN A 448 7.50 21.99 -22.86
N GLY A 449 6.20 21.71 -22.73
CA GLY A 449 5.21 22.35 -23.57
C GLY A 449 3.78 22.12 -23.12
N PHE A 450 2.87 22.73 -23.87
CA PHE A 450 1.43 22.54 -23.78
C PHE A 450 0.91 21.89 -25.06
N SER A 451 -0.22 21.18 -24.97
CA SER A 451 -0.95 20.76 -26.17
C SER A 451 -2.43 21.08 -26.07
N LEU A 452 -3.07 21.20 -27.23
CA LEU A 452 -4.50 21.49 -27.37
C LEU A 452 -5.04 20.65 -28.52
N LEU A 453 -6.15 19.95 -28.30
CA LEU A 453 -6.83 19.21 -29.35
C LEU A 453 -8.08 19.99 -29.79
N GLN A 454 -8.28 20.12 -31.10
CA GLN A 454 -9.41 20.83 -31.69
C GLN A 454 -10.15 19.95 -32.69
N ASP A 455 -11.46 20.13 -32.80
CA ASP A 455 -12.27 19.48 -33.84
C ASP A 455 -12.08 20.15 -35.22
N ALA A 456 -12.78 19.62 -36.24
CA ALA A 456 -12.77 20.15 -37.60
C ALA A 456 -13.22 21.62 -37.72
N ASN A 457 -13.98 22.13 -36.73
CA ASN A 457 -14.45 23.52 -36.70
C ASN A 457 -13.48 24.44 -35.93
N GLY A 458 -12.36 23.90 -35.43
CA GLY A 458 -11.39 24.63 -34.63
C GLY A 458 -11.83 24.88 -33.19
N SER A 459 -12.91 24.23 -32.72
CA SER A 459 -13.33 24.28 -31.32
C SER A 459 -12.51 23.31 -30.48
N ASN A 460 -12.26 23.65 -29.20
CA ASN A 460 -11.54 22.75 -28.30
C ASN A 460 -12.33 21.44 -28.14
N ALA A 461 -11.69 20.32 -28.46
CA ALA A 461 -12.31 19.01 -28.49
C ALA A 461 -11.41 18.00 -27.81
N GLY A 462 -12.00 17.13 -26.98
CA GLY A 462 -11.24 16.16 -26.19
C GLY A 462 -10.45 16.79 -25.04
N GLN A 463 -9.50 16.03 -24.51
CA GLN A 463 -8.70 16.35 -23.32
C GLN A 463 -7.23 16.11 -23.63
N THR A 464 -6.37 16.97 -23.10
CA THR A 464 -4.91 16.87 -23.27
C THR A 464 -4.22 16.88 -21.92
N ASP A 465 -3.26 15.99 -21.72
CA ASP A 465 -2.44 15.92 -20.49
C ASP A 465 -1.00 16.33 -20.78
N LEU A 466 -0.36 16.98 -19.82
CA LEU A 466 1.01 17.46 -19.88
C LEU A 466 1.89 16.53 -19.05
N LEU A 467 2.96 16.06 -19.66
CA LEU A 467 3.82 15.07 -19.07
C LEU A 467 5.27 15.56 -19.13
N PHE A 468 6.06 15.13 -18.17
CA PHE A 468 7.48 15.46 -18.13
C PHE A 468 8.22 14.80 -19.30
N ASP A 469 9.44 15.27 -19.58
CA ASP A 469 10.28 14.74 -20.67
C ASP A 469 9.67 14.93 -22.08
N GLY A 470 8.88 16.00 -22.21
CA GLY A 470 8.25 16.45 -23.45
C GLY A 470 7.07 15.62 -23.94
N TYR A 471 6.60 14.66 -23.16
CA TYR A 471 5.41 13.91 -23.53
C TYR A 471 4.14 14.76 -23.37
N VAL A 472 3.22 14.60 -24.31
CA VAL A 472 1.84 15.09 -24.25
C VAL A 472 0.91 13.96 -24.66
N ALA A 473 -0.29 13.93 -24.09
CA ALA A 473 -1.28 12.91 -24.41
C ALA A 473 -2.61 13.56 -24.79
N ALA A 474 -3.39 12.87 -25.63
CA ALA A 474 -4.71 13.29 -26.05
C ALA A 474 -5.71 12.14 -25.99
N GLY A 475 -6.97 12.47 -25.74
CA GLY A 475 -8.09 11.53 -25.73
C GLY A 475 -9.45 12.22 -25.67
N GLY A 476 -10.52 11.43 -25.63
CA GLY A 476 -11.88 11.91 -25.87
C GLY A 476 -12.23 12.07 -27.36
N MET A 477 -11.44 11.46 -28.25
CA MET A 477 -11.67 11.44 -29.69
C MET A 477 -12.67 10.35 -30.08
N MET A 478 -13.52 10.65 -31.06
CA MET A 478 -14.46 9.71 -31.66
C MET A 478 -13.91 9.22 -33.00
N GLU A 479 -14.06 7.92 -33.25
CA GLU A 479 -13.64 7.28 -34.49
C GLU A 479 -14.30 7.93 -35.71
N GLY A 480 -13.51 8.14 -36.77
CA GLY A 480 -13.95 8.74 -38.03
C GLY A 480 -14.04 10.27 -38.02
N ASN A 481 -13.81 10.94 -36.88
CA ASN A 481 -13.81 12.39 -36.80
C ASN A 481 -12.42 12.98 -37.08
N THR A 482 -12.41 14.17 -37.70
CA THR A 482 -11.17 14.93 -37.96
C THR A 482 -10.81 15.82 -36.78
N TYR A 483 -9.55 15.80 -36.38
CA TYR A 483 -8.98 16.60 -35.31
C TYR A 483 -7.71 17.32 -35.75
N THR A 484 -7.45 18.48 -35.13
CA THR A 484 -6.16 19.18 -35.19
C THR A 484 -5.54 19.19 -33.79
N TRP A 485 -4.42 18.48 -33.61
CA TRP A 485 -3.66 18.50 -32.37
C TRP A 485 -2.51 19.50 -32.47
N LYS A 486 -2.55 20.51 -31.61
CA LYS A 486 -1.60 21.61 -31.53
C LYS A 486 -0.66 21.38 -30.36
N ALA A 487 0.64 21.56 -30.54
CA ALA A 487 1.63 21.52 -29.48
C ALA A 487 2.50 22.78 -29.48
N LEU A 488 2.78 23.34 -28.30
CA LEU A 488 3.62 24.52 -28.11
C LEU A 488 4.68 24.25 -27.06
N SER A 489 5.95 24.59 -27.32
CA SER A 489 7.01 24.53 -26.30
C SER A 489 7.15 25.85 -25.53
N VAL A 490 7.36 25.76 -24.21
CA VAL A 490 7.51 26.90 -23.29
C VAL A 490 8.72 26.72 -22.35
N ASN A 491 9.29 27.84 -21.89
CA ASN A 491 10.26 27.86 -20.80
C ASN A 491 9.56 28.11 -19.45
N PHE A 492 9.89 27.29 -18.45
CA PHE A 492 9.51 27.48 -17.05
C PHE A 492 10.73 27.93 -16.26
N TYR A 493 10.58 28.96 -15.41
CA TYR A 493 11.55 29.25 -14.34
C TYR A 493 10.89 28.96 -12.99
N PRO A 494 11.56 28.20 -12.11
CA PRO A 494 11.06 28.00 -10.75
C PRO A 494 11.28 29.27 -9.92
N ILE A 495 10.22 29.79 -9.32
CA ILE A 495 10.28 30.77 -8.22
C ILE A 495 9.53 30.14 -7.04
N ASN A 496 10.21 29.90 -5.92
CA ASN A 496 9.63 29.30 -4.70
C ASN A 496 8.84 27.99 -4.95
N GLY A 497 9.35 27.10 -5.80
CA GLY A 497 8.69 25.82 -6.09
C GLY A 497 7.46 25.91 -7.02
N ILE A 498 7.15 27.11 -7.53
CA ILE A 498 6.10 27.34 -8.53
C ILE A 498 6.76 27.68 -9.87
N ASN A 499 6.42 26.93 -10.92
CA ASN A 499 6.94 27.14 -12.27
C ASN A 499 6.19 28.31 -12.94
N PHE A 500 6.86 29.45 -13.13
CA PHE A 500 6.31 30.58 -13.87
C PHE A 500 6.70 30.48 -15.35
N MET A 501 5.71 30.61 -16.24
CA MET A 501 5.91 30.66 -17.68
C MET A 501 6.55 32.01 -18.05
N SER A 502 7.77 32.02 -18.59
CA SER A 502 8.48 33.28 -18.84
C SER A 502 8.35 33.79 -20.28
N THR A 503 8.22 32.90 -21.28
CA THR A 503 8.15 33.27 -22.71
C THR A 503 7.86 32.06 -23.62
N ILE A 504 7.04 32.27 -24.67
CA ILE A 504 6.79 31.28 -25.73
C ILE A 504 7.98 31.30 -26.71
N LYS A 505 8.58 30.15 -26.99
CA LYS A 505 9.79 30.07 -27.85
C LYS A 505 9.59 29.51 -29.26
N SER A 506 8.41 28.96 -29.60
CA SER A 506 8.22 28.25 -30.87
C SER A 506 6.86 28.55 -31.51
N SER A 507 6.82 28.53 -32.85
CA SER A 507 5.56 28.42 -33.59
C SER A 507 4.89 27.08 -33.22
N PRO A 508 3.56 27.04 -33.02
CA PRO A 508 2.88 25.81 -32.66
C PRO A 508 3.09 24.76 -33.75
N ALA A 509 3.42 23.53 -33.36
CA ALA A 509 3.37 22.39 -34.26
C ALA A 509 1.93 21.89 -34.34
N TYR A 510 1.48 21.52 -35.54
CA TYR A 510 0.12 21.06 -35.80
C TYR A 510 0.15 19.68 -36.43
N TYR A 511 -0.76 18.82 -36.01
CA TYR A 511 -1.03 17.54 -36.64
C TYR A 511 -2.53 17.39 -36.86
N THR A 512 -2.95 17.38 -38.13
CA THR A 512 -4.36 17.17 -38.51
C THR A 512 -4.55 15.73 -38.96
N PHE A 513 -5.53 15.03 -38.40
CA PHE A 513 -5.76 13.61 -38.68
C PHE A 513 -7.24 13.25 -38.49
N VAL A 514 -7.66 12.17 -39.15
CA VAL A 514 -8.91 11.47 -38.82
C VAL A 514 -8.57 10.44 -37.76
N TYR A 515 -9.30 10.43 -36.64
CA TYR A 515 -9.01 9.49 -35.57
C TYR A 515 -9.52 8.08 -35.93
N GLU A 516 -8.62 7.11 -35.87
CA GLU A 516 -8.91 5.68 -36.00
C GLU A 516 -8.30 4.93 -34.80
N PRO A 517 -9.01 3.92 -34.23
CA PRO A 517 -8.45 3.10 -33.16
C PRO A 517 -7.11 2.47 -33.57
N GLY A 518 -6.08 2.63 -32.73
CA GLY A 518 -4.73 2.13 -33.01
C GLY A 518 -3.76 3.17 -33.57
N LEU A 519 -4.23 4.39 -33.88
CA LEU A 519 -3.36 5.55 -34.12
C LEU A 519 -2.64 5.90 -32.81
N GLY A 520 -1.47 5.30 -32.56
CA GLY A 520 -0.92 5.23 -31.20
C GLY A 520 0.03 6.37 -30.82
N GLU A 521 0.99 6.69 -31.68
CA GLU A 521 2.09 7.60 -31.34
C GLU A 521 2.36 8.62 -32.44
N HIS A 522 2.71 9.83 -32.02
CA HIS A 522 3.16 10.90 -32.90
C HIS A 522 4.37 11.62 -32.29
N THR A 523 5.08 12.42 -33.09
CA THR A 523 6.18 13.25 -32.57
C THR A 523 6.06 14.66 -33.12
N PHE A 524 5.84 15.62 -32.23
CA PHE A 524 5.90 17.03 -32.58
C PHE A 524 7.35 17.47 -32.60
N THR A 525 7.92 17.64 -33.79
CA THR A 525 9.23 18.28 -33.93
C THR A 525 9.03 19.79 -33.96
N THR A 526 9.30 20.47 -32.85
CA THR A 526 9.35 21.92 -32.77
C THR A 526 10.79 22.35 -32.91
N ILE A 527 11.22 22.80 -34.10
CA ILE A 527 12.61 23.26 -34.24
C ILE A 527 12.71 24.65 -33.57
N PHE A 528 13.65 24.82 -32.65
CA PHE A 528 14.03 26.16 -32.21
C PHE A 528 14.83 26.80 -33.33
N GLY A 529 14.37 27.94 -33.80
CA GLY A 529 15.09 28.73 -34.77
C GLY A 529 15.64 29.98 -34.12
N ASP A 530 16.95 30.05 -33.93
CA ASP A 530 17.66 31.34 -33.99
C ASP A 530 17.60 31.88 -35.45
N LYS A 531 17.32 30.98 -36.42
CA LYS A 531 17.04 31.22 -37.85
C LYS A 531 15.93 30.28 -38.35
N SER A 532 15.22 30.67 -39.40
CA SER A 532 14.11 29.88 -39.97
C SER A 532 14.00 30.06 -41.48
N ILE A 533 13.65 29.00 -42.21
CA ILE A 533 13.16 29.14 -43.58
C ILE A 533 11.65 29.33 -43.50
N SER A 534 11.20 30.50 -43.92
CA SER A 534 9.78 30.81 -44.01
C SER A 534 9.47 31.50 -45.32
N GLY A 535 8.23 31.36 -45.76
CA GLY A 535 7.79 31.95 -47.02
C GLY A 535 6.33 31.65 -47.29
N ILE A 536 5.91 32.02 -48.50
CA ILE A 536 4.57 31.74 -49.02
C ILE A 536 4.73 30.87 -50.26
N VAL A 537 3.94 29.81 -50.36
CA VAL A 537 3.82 29.02 -51.59
C VAL A 537 2.80 29.71 -52.48
N ASN A 538 3.21 30.07 -53.71
CA ASN A 538 2.32 30.65 -54.69
C ASN A 538 2.27 29.78 -55.96
N SER A 539 1.19 29.83 -56.71
CA SER A 539 1.17 29.37 -58.09
C SER A 539 1.84 30.37 -59.02
N LYS A 540 2.14 29.93 -60.25
CA LYS A 540 2.71 30.77 -61.31
C LYS A 540 1.91 32.05 -61.61
N ASP A 541 0.61 32.06 -61.37
CA ASP A 541 -0.27 33.23 -61.52
C ASP A 541 -0.35 34.13 -60.27
N GLY A 542 0.42 33.81 -59.23
CA GLY A 542 0.55 34.61 -58.01
C GLY A 542 -0.51 34.33 -56.94
N ARG A 543 -1.35 33.29 -57.09
CA ARG A 543 -2.28 32.89 -56.04
C ARG A 543 -1.56 32.09 -54.96
N THR A 544 -1.96 32.33 -53.72
CA THR A 544 -1.44 31.61 -52.55
C THR A 544 -1.98 30.19 -52.49
N GLU A 545 -1.10 29.22 -52.26
CA GLU A 545 -1.43 27.78 -52.30
C GLU A 545 -1.51 27.22 -50.87
N VAL A 546 -2.75 26.91 -50.45
CA VAL A 546 -3.08 26.30 -49.15
C VAL A 546 -2.94 24.77 -49.25
N GLY A 547 -2.38 24.14 -48.22
CA GLY A 547 -2.25 22.68 -48.18
C GLY A 547 -1.13 22.12 -49.06
N ALA A 548 -0.25 22.97 -49.59
CA ALA A 548 0.92 22.53 -50.35
C ALA A 548 1.96 21.89 -49.43
N SER A 549 2.53 20.76 -49.85
CA SER A 549 3.62 20.08 -49.15
C SER A 549 4.94 20.77 -49.47
N VAL A 550 5.59 21.36 -48.46
CA VAL A 550 6.91 21.99 -48.56
C VAL A 550 7.96 21.09 -47.93
N THR A 551 8.90 20.62 -48.74
CA THR A 551 9.94 19.66 -48.35
C THR A 551 11.31 20.32 -48.36
N VAL A 552 12.04 20.17 -47.25
CA VAL A 552 13.45 20.50 -47.09
C VAL A 552 14.27 19.23 -46.94
N GLU A 553 15.25 19.05 -47.82
CA GLU A 553 16.24 17.98 -47.75
C GLU A 553 17.56 18.59 -47.27
N PHE A 554 17.96 18.29 -46.03
CA PHE A 554 19.25 18.67 -45.49
C PHE A 554 20.33 17.76 -46.03
N THR A 555 21.44 18.36 -46.45
CA THR A 555 22.53 17.66 -47.12
C THR A 555 23.82 17.73 -46.33
N ASN A 556 24.65 16.70 -46.47
CA ASN A 556 26.07 16.71 -46.11
C ASN A 556 26.86 16.27 -47.34
N GLY A 557 27.43 17.24 -48.06
CA GLY A 557 27.87 17.02 -49.44
C GLY A 557 26.68 16.68 -50.34
N ASP A 558 26.80 15.64 -51.16
CA ASP A 558 25.72 15.22 -52.08
C ASP A 558 24.68 14.30 -51.42
N SER A 559 24.90 13.88 -50.17
CA SER A 559 24.02 12.94 -49.47
C SER A 559 22.93 13.68 -48.69
N VAL A 560 21.67 13.29 -48.91
CA VAL A 560 20.55 13.74 -48.07
C VAL A 560 20.62 13.01 -46.74
N VAL A 561 20.88 13.77 -45.66
CA VAL A 561 21.01 13.23 -44.31
C VAL A 561 19.71 13.32 -43.53
N ARG A 562 18.78 14.20 -43.94
CA ARG A 562 17.48 14.38 -43.31
C ARG A 562 16.50 15.05 -44.26
N THR A 563 15.24 14.63 -44.21
CA THR A 563 14.15 15.29 -44.93
C THR A 563 13.09 15.76 -43.92
N VAL A 564 12.64 17.00 -44.06
CA VAL A 564 11.54 17.58 -43.27
C VAL A 564 10.49 18.07 -44.25
N THR A 565 9.23 17.72 -44.00
CA THR A 565 8.10 18.17 -44.83
C THR A 565 7.06 18.82 -43.94
N VAL A 566 6.62 20.03 -44.30
CA VAL A 566 5.53 20.77 -43.65
C VAL A 566 4.44 21.09 -44.66
N THR A 567 3.23 21.34 -44.18
CA THR A 567 2.11 21.76 -45.04
C THR A 567 1.90 23.26 -44.90
N SER A 568 1.62 23.95 -46.01
CA SER A 568 1.31 25.38 -45.98
C SER A 568 -0.04 25.64 -45.30
N ASP A 569 -0.11 26.72 -44.50
CA ASP A 569 -1.30 27.07 -43.72
C ASP A 569 -2.43 27.67 -44.57
N GLY A 570 -3.53 28.12 -43.93
CA GLY A 570 -4.68 28.75 -44.60
C GLY A 570 -4.36 30.04 -45.36
N ASN A 571 -3.15 30.59 -45.21
CA ASN A 571 -2.62 31.72 -45.95
C ASN A 571 -1.40 31.32 -46.81
N GLY A 572 -1.27 30.03 -47.13
CA GLY A 572 -0.17 29.44 -47.90
C GLY A 572 1.22 29.67 -47.32
N ARG A 573 1.32 30.06 -46.05
CA ARG A 573 2.59 30.28 -45.37
C ARG A 573 3.17 28.96 -44.91
N TYR A 574 4.48 28.85 -44.96
CA TYR A 574 5.21 27.75 -44.37
C TYR A 574 6.31 28.29 -43.46
N TYR A 575 6.64 27.50 -42.44
CA TYR A 575 7.68 27.80 -41.49
C TYR A 575 8.43 26.52 -41.15
N ILE A 576 9.73 26.50 -41.45
CA ILE A 576 10.64 25.40 -41.16
C ILE A 576 11.77 25.98 -40.31
N PRO A 577 11.76 25.75 -39.00
CA PRO A 577 12.80 26.29 -38.14
C PRO A 577 14.12 25.52 -38.36
N MET A 578 15.25 26.18 -38.15
CA MET A 578 16.57 25.63 -38.47
C MET A 578 17.60 25.90 -37.38
N GLN A 579 18.59 24.99 -37.29
CA GLN A 579 19.83 25.23 -36.55
C GLN A 579 20.85 25.98 -37.40
N ALA A 580 21.75 26.72 -36.75
CA ALA A 580 22.87 27.35 -37.42
C ALA A 580 23.76 26.30 -38.14
N ASN A 581 24.29 26.64 -39.31
CA ASN A 581 25.29 25.87 -40.06
C ASN A 581 24.82 24.61 -40.82
N LYS A 582 23.56 24.56 -41.29
CA LYS A 582 23.08 23.48 -42.19
C LYS A 582 22.91 23.96 -43.64
N THR A 583 23.23 23.09 -44.60
CA THR A 583 22.98 23.24 -46.04
C THR A 583 21.88 22.28 -46.49
N GLY A 584 21.21 22.59 -47.59
CA GLY A 584 20.18 21.71 -48.14
C GLY A 584 19.42 22.31 -49.31
N ARG A 585 18.31 21.68 -49.67
CA ARG A 585 17.42 22.14 -50.74
C ARG A 585 15.96 22.11 -50.33
N ILE A 586 15.20 23.08 -50.81
CA ILE A 586 13.76 23.24 -50.52
C ILE A 586 12.93 23.22 -51.81
N TYR A 587 11.75 22.58 -51.76
CA TYR A 587 10.76 22.60 -52.84
C TYR A 587 9.33 22.41 -52.29
N ALA A 588 8.34 22.76 -53.10
CA ALA A 588 6.92 22.57 -52.79
C ALA A 588 6.22 21.70 -53.83
N VAL A 589 5.16 21.02 -53.40
CA VAL A 589 4.23 20.24 -54.21
C VAL A 589 2.80 20.64 -53.82
N SER A 590 1.91 20.87 -54.79
CA SER A 590 0.51 21.20 -54.51
C SER A 590 -0.21 20.09 -53.74
N ALA A 591 -1.31 20.43 -53.07
CA ALA A 591 -2.13 19.48 -52.30
C ALA A 591 -2.64 18.28 -53.14
N ASP A 592 -2.87 18.51 -54.45
CA ASP A 592 -3.27 17.48 -55.42
C ASP A 592 -2.08 16.68 -56.00
N GLY A 593 -0.84 17.01 -55.65
CA GLY A 593 0.38 16.34 -56.12
C GLY A 593 0.83 16.73 -57.55
N MET A 594 0.05 17.53 -58.27
CA MET A 594 0.20 17.73 -59.71
C MET A 594 1.20 18.83 -60.10
N ARG A 595 1.32 19.87 -59.27
CA ARG A 595 2.15 21.05 -59.53
C ARG A 595 3.33 21.08 -58.57
N LYS A 596 4.51 21.45 -59.07
CA LYS A 596 5.76 21.41 -58.29
C LYS A 596 6.56 22.69 -58.46
N SER A 597 7.26 23.11 -57.41
CA SER A 597 8.24 24.19 -57.55
C SER A 597 9.58 23.66 -58.05
N SER A 598 10.42 24.56 -58.53
CA SER A 598 11.85 24.29 -58.64
C SER A 598 12.45 23.98 -57.26
N LYS A 599 13.51 23.17 -57.24
CA LYS A 599 14.34 22.98 -56.04
C LYS A 599 15.27 24.17 -55.87
N ILE A 600 15.32 24.73 -54.67
CA ILE A 600 16.18 25.87 -54.32
C ILE A 600 17.22 25.37 -53.31
N GLU A 601 18.50 25.46 -53.67
CA GLU A 601 19.60 25.15 -52.76
C GLU A 601 19.83 26.31 -51.78
N PHE A 602 20.20 26.00 -50.54
CA PHE A 602 20.47 26.97 -49.48
C PHE A 602 21.67 26.56 -48.63
N ASP A 603 22.34 27.57 -48.08
CA ASP A 603 23.36 27.43 -47.04
C ASP A 603 22.99 28.25 -45.79
N SER A 604 23.84 28.19 -44.75
CA SER A 604 23.61 28.85 -43.47
C SER A 604 23.60 30.38 -43.50
N SER A 605 24.00 30.99 -44.62
CA SER A 605 23.99 32.44 -44.87
C SER A 605 22.71 32.91 -45.58
N LEU A 606 22.00 32.02 -46.29
CA LEU A 606 20.84 32.34 -47.13
C LEU A 606 19.47 32.08 -46.46
N VAL A 607 19.43 31.46 -45.29
CA VAL A 607 18.21 30.96 -44.62
C VAL A 607 17.10 32.02 -44.46
N ASN A 608 17.46 33.30 -44.24
CA ASN A 608 16.50 34.38 -44.00
C ASN A 608 16.11 35.17 -45.26
N THR A 609 16.64 34.82 -46.44
CA THR A 609 16.45 35.57 -47.69
C THR A 609 16.02 34.67 -48.86
N LEU A 610 15.55 33.46 -48.57
CA LEU A 610 15.09 32.54 -49.62
C LEU A 610 13.87 33.10 -50.36
N PRO A 611 13.88 33.07 -51.71
CA PRO A 611 12.72 33.47 -52.49
C PRO A 611 11.55 32.50 -52.24
N GLY A 612 10.32 33.01 -52.33
CA GLY A 612 9.11 32.20 -52.18
C GLY A 612 9.01 31.08 -53.22
N LEU A 613 8.38 29.97 -52.84
CA LEU A 613 8.23 28.80 -53.70
C LEU A 613 7.08 29.01 -54.69
N VAL A 614 7.36 28.86 -55.98
CA VAL A 614 6.37 29.02 -57.05
C VAL A 614 6.08 27.67 -57.70
N LEU A 615 4.84 27.18 -57.56
CA LEU A 615 4.36 25.95 -58.19
C LEU A 615 4.08 26.19 -59.68
N GLN A 616 4.63 25.32 -60.53
CA GLN A 616 4.42 25.31 -61.98
C GLN A 616 3.36 24.32 -62.42
#